data_AF-A0A2R6KQ07-F1
#
_entry.id   AF-A0A2R6KQ07-F1
#
_cell.length_a   1.000
_cell.length_b   1.000
_cell.length_c   1.000
_cell.angle_alpha   90.00
_cell.angle_beta   90.00
_cell.angle_gamma   90.00
#
_symmetry.space_group_name_H-M   'P 1'
#
loop_
_entity.id
_entity.type
_entity.pdbx_description
1 polymer ?
#
loop_
_entity_poly.entity_id
_entity_poly.type
_entity_poly.pdbx_seq_one_letter_code
_entity_poly.pdbx_strand_id
1 'polypeptide(L)' 'MARSILSTVGLAATVALAVPLVIFGIEQLLAGERLVGSIVLAVAVAMVLVEEYLTTPTDIPGLVAEKTVGAVVEEPDED' A
#
# COMPACT_ATOMS: atom_id res chain seq x y z
N MET A 1 15.39 13.30 -10.40
CA MET A 1 14.49 14.48 -10.40
C MET A 1 14.53 15.10 -9.01
N ALA A 2 14.77 16.41 -8.88
CA ALA A 2 14.69 17.07 -7.58
C ALA A 2 13.23 17.10 -7.13
N ARG A 3 12.94 16.53 -5.96
CA ARG A 3 11.58 16.51 -5.40
C ARG A 3 11.18 17.95 -5.03
N SER A 4 10.00 18.38 -5.46
CA SER A 4 9.46 19.69 -5.07
C SER A 4 9.28 19.74 -3.55
N ILE A 5 9.54 20.89 -2.92
CA ILE A 5 9.34 21.08 -1.47
C ILE A 5 7.92 20.69 -1.07
N LEU A 6 6.93 21.00 -1.90
CA LEU A 6 5.53 20.65 -1.63
C LEU A 6 5.30 19.13 -1.59
N SER A 7 5.98 18.37 -2.45
CA SER A 7 5.92 16.90 -2.45
C SER A 7 6.57 16.31 -1.20
N THR A 8 7.67 16.88 -0.74
CA THR A 8 8.30 16.45 0.51
C THR A 8 7.42 16.76 1.73
N VAL A 9 6.74 17.91 1.73
CA VAL A 9 5.81 18.30 2.80
C VAL A 9 4.57 17.39 2.82
N GLY A 10 4.02 17.04 1.65
CA GLY A 10 2.95 16.05 1.53
C GLY A 10 3.35 14.71 2.15
N LEU A 11 4.51 14.19 1.75
CA LEU A 11 5.02 12.93 2.26
C LEU A 11 5.28 12.98 3.76
N ALA A 12 5.85 14.07 4.28
CA ALA A 12 6.05 14.26 5.70
C ALA A 12 4.73 14.26 6.49
N ALA A 13 3.67 14.87 5.94
CA ALA A 13 2.35 14.88 6.55
C ALA A 13 1.73 13.47 6.57
N THR A 14 1.80 12.74 5.45
CA THR A 14 1.33 11.35 5.37
C THR A 14 2.07 10.45 6.36
N VAL A 15 3.39 10.58 6.43
CA VAL A 15 4.21 9.83 7.41
C VAL A 15 3.82 10.18 8.83
N ALA A 16 3.60 11.45 9.15
CA ALA A 16 3.16 11.87 10.48
C ALA A 16 1.82 11.21 10.89
N LEU A 17 0.92 10.95 9.93
CA LEU A 17 -0.32 10.20 10.15
C LEU A 17 -0.12 8.68 10.17
N ALA A 18 0.85 8.15 9.44
CA ALA A 18 1.15 6.72 9.42
C ALA A 18 1.88 6.24 10.68
N VAL A 19 2.71 7.08 11.30
CA VAL A 19 3.45 6.78 12.53
C VAL A 19 2.58 6.19 13.65
N PRO A 20 1.45 6.80 14.06
CA PRO A 20 0.61 6.23 15.12
C PRO A 20 0.05 4.85 14.75
N LEU A 21 -0.28 4.61 13.47
CA LEU A 21 -0.73 3.31 13.00
C LEU A 21 0.39 2.26 13.04
N VAL A 22 1.62 2.63 12.70
CA VAL A 22 2.77 1.73 12.80
C VAL A 22 3.00 1.32 14.25
N ILE A 23 2.98 2.29 15.18
CA ILE A 23 3.13 2.02 16.61
C ILE A 23 2.05 1.05 17.08
N PHE A 24 0.77 1.35 16.80
CA PHE A 24 -0.35 0.48 17.16
C PHE A 24 -0.23 -0.93 16.55
N GLY A 25 0.14 -1.02 15.27
CA GLY A 25 0.32 -2.30 14.58
C GLY A 25 1.41 -3.15 15.24
N ILE A 26 2.55 -2.54 15.61
CA ILE A 26 3.62 -3.22 16.33
C ILE A 26 3.15 -3.69 17.71
N GLU A 27 2.43 -2.85 18.47
CA GLU A 27 1.88 -3.23 19.77
C GLU A 27 0.96 -4.45 19.67
N GLN A 28 0.10 -4.51 18.64
CA GLN A 28 -0.76 -5.67 18.41
C GLN A 28 0.03 -6.94 18.06
N LEU A 29 1.10 -6.82 17.28
CA LEU A 29 1.98 -7.96 17.01
C LEU A 29 2.64 -8.47 18.31
N LEU A 30 3.08 -7.55 19.18
CA LEU A 30 3.68 -7.88 20.48
C LEU A 30 2.65 -8.47 21.45
N ALA A 31 1.38 -8.05 21.37
CA ALA A 31 0.27 -8.61 22.12
C ALA A 31 -0.17 -10.02 21.64
N GLY A 32 0.40 -10.52 20.53
CA GLY A 32 0.07 -11.81 19.94
C GLY A 32 -1.06 -11.76 18.89
N GLU A 33 -1.65 -10.59 18.67
CA GLU A 33 -2.73 -10.36 17.69
C GLU A 33 -2.15 -10.14 16.29
N ARG A 34 -1.54 -11.20 15.74
CA ARG A 34 -0.81 -11.16 14.46
C ARG A 34 -1.65 -10.66 13.29
N LEU A 35 -2.92 -11.06 13.22
CA LEU A 35 -3.81 -10.66 12.12
C LEU A 35 -4.08 -9.15 12.15
N VAL A 36 -4.47 -8.62 13.30
CA VAL A 36 -4.77 -7.19 13.45
C VAL A 36 -3.50 -6.36 13.22
N GLY A 37 -2.39 -6.72 13.87
CA GLY A 37 -1.14 -5.98 13.72
C GLY A 37 -0.63 -5.97 12.27
N SER A 38 -0.70 -7.10 11.55
CA SER A 38 -0.28 -7.16 10.14
C SER A 38 -1.17 -6.35 9.21
N ILE A 39 -2.49 -6.37 9.39
CA ILE A 39 -3.44 -5.56 8.60
C ILE A 39 -3.18 -4.07 8.81
N VAL A 40 -3.05 -3.64 10.07
CA VAL A 40 -2.79 -2.23 10.40
C VAL A 40 -1.47 -1.77 9.78
N LEU A 41 -0.42 -2.57 9.88
CA LEU A 41 0.86 -2.25 9.26
C LEU A 41 0.78 -2.18 7.74
N ALA A 42 0.02 -3.10 7.11
CA ALA A 42 -0.22 -3.05 5.68
C ALA A 42 -0.92 -1.75 5.25
N VAL A 43 -1.91 -1.30 6.01
CA VAL A 43 -2.59 0.00 5.78
C VAL A 43 -1.62 1.16 5.94
N ALA A 44 -0.80 1.19 6.99
CA ALA A 44 0.17 2.26 7.21
C ALA A 44 1.20 2.34 6.07
N VAL A 45 1.70 1.20 5.60
CA VAL A 45 2.58 1.12 4.42
C VAL A 45 1.86 1.58 3.16
N ALA A 46 0.62 1.15 2.96
CA ALA A 46 -0.18 1.57 1.81
C ALA A 46 -0.41 3.09 1.77
N MET A 47 -0.64 3.74 2.92
CA MET A 47 -0.79 5.20 3.00
C MET A 47 0.44 5.92 2.44
N VAL A 48 1.65 5.43 2.72
CA VAL A 48 2.89 6.03 2.20
C VAL A 48 3.13 5.65 0.74
N LEU A 49 2.86 4.39 0.37
CA LEU A 49 3.04 3.90 -1.00
C LEU A 49 2.08 4.55 -2.00
N VAL A 50 0.87 4.92 -1.58
CA VAL A 50 -0.07 5.70 -2.40
C VAL A 50 0.60 6.97 -2.92
N GLU A 51 1.31 7.68 -2.05
CA GLU A 51 1.93 8.95 -2.41
C GLU A 51 3.15 8.76 -3.34
N GLU A 52 3.87 7.65 -3.19
CA GLU A 52 5.09 7.35 -3.96
C GLU A 52 4.83 6.62 -5.29
N TYR A 53 3.82 5.74 -5.34
CA TYR A 53 3.56 4.86 -6.49
C TYR A 53 2.25 5.18 -7.24
N LEU A 54 1.18 5.65 -6.58
CA LEU A 54 -0.09 5.95 -7.27
C LEU A 54 -0.12 7.33 -7.93
N THR A 55 0.81 8.22 -7.60
CA THR A 55 0.99 9.51 -8.28
C THR A 55 1.76 9.39 -9.60
N THR A 56 2.23 8.19 -9.96
CA THR A 56 2.70 7.85 -11.30
C THR A 56 1.50 7.31 -12.09
N PRO A 57 0.74 8.17 -12.81
CA PRO A 57 -0.59 7.83 -13.32
C PRO A 57 -0.62 6.67 -14.34
N THR A 58 0.53 6.25 -14.85
CA THR A 58 0.63 5.37 -16.01
C THR A 58 0.71 3.88 -15.67
N ASP A 59 1.18 3.49 -14.48
CA ASP A 59 1.65 2.09 -14.27
C ASP A 59 0.66 1.20 -13.51
N ILE A 60 -0.26 1.78 -12.72
CA ILE A 60 -1.16 1.02 -11.86
C ILE A 60 -2.46 0.57 -12.57
N PRO A 61 -3.13 1.40 -13.41
CA PRO A 61 -4.34 0.97 -14.09
C PRO A 61 -4.09 -0.24 -15.02
N GLY A 62 -2.94 -0.27 -15.70
CA GLY A 62 -2.55 -1.34 -16.62
C GLY A 62 -2.33 -2.68 -15.90
N LEU A 63 -1.60 -2.68 -14.79
CA LEU A 63 -1.31 -3.91 -14.03
C LEU A 63 -2.53 -4.52 -13.35
N VAL A 64 -3.48 -3.70 -12.87
CA VAL A 64 -4.73 -4.21 -12.30
C VAL A 64 -5.65 -4.75 -13.40
N ALA A 65 -5.76 -4.04 -14.53
CA ALA A 65 -6.53 -4.50 -15.68
C ALA A 65 -5.99 -5.84 -16.22
N GLU A 66 -4.67 -5.97 -16.38
CA GLU A 66 -4.03 -7.20 -16.87
C GLU A 66 -4.24 -8.39 -15.92
N LYS A 67 -4.17 -8.17 -14.60
CA LYS A 67 -4.44 -9.25 -13.62
C LYS A 67 -5.91 -9.64 -13.55
N THR A 68 -6.85 -8.70 -13.72
CA THR A 68 -8.27 -9.04 -13.82
C THR A 68 -8.63 -9.73 -15.12
N VAL A 69 -7.96 -9.39 -16.22
CA VAL A 69 -8.15 -10.06 -17.52
C VAL A 69 -7.52 -11.44 -17.50
N GLY A 70 -6.29 -11.60 -17.00
CA GLY A 70 -5.62 -12.90 -16.88
C GLY A 70 -6.39 -13.88 -15.98
N ALA A 71 -6.92 -13.42 -14.84
CA ALA A 71 -7.70 -14.26 -13.93
C ALA A 71 -9.10 -14.64 -14.48
N VAL A 72 -9.61 -13.95 -15.49
CA VAL A 72 -10.89 -14.26 -16.15
C VAL A 72 -10.68 -15.12 -17.41
N VAL A 73 -9.50 -15.06 -18.02
CA VAL A 73 -9.13 -15.82 -19.24
C VAL A 73 -8.56 -17.20 -18.90
N GLU A 74 -8.08 -17.43 -17.68
CA GLU A 74 -7.69 -18.78 -17.22
C GLU A 74 -8.95 -19.61 -16.93
N GLU A 75 -9.63 -20.01 -18.01
CA GLU A 75 -10.56 -21.14 -17.99
C GLU A 75 -9.78 -22.39 -17.52
N PRO A 76 -10.35 -23.19 -16.61
CA PRO A 76 -9.67 -24.36 -16.10
C PRO A 76 -9.46 -25.35 -17.24
N ASP A 77 -8.20 -25.62 -17.59
CA ASP A 77 -7.86 -26.83 -18.34
C ASP A 77 -8.19 -28.04 -17.44
N GLU A 78 -9.41 -28.56 -17.56
CA GLU A 78 -9.85 -29.84 -17.00
C GLU A 78 -9.41 -30.98 -17.94
N ASP A 79 -8.77 -32.01 -17.37
CA ASP A 79 -8.30 -33.26 -18.01
C ASP A 79 -9.35 -34.00 -18.88
#